data_AF-A0AAN6U0P5-F1
#
_entry.id   AF-A0AAN6U0P5-F1
#
_cell.length_a   1.000
_cell.length_b   1.000
_cell.length_c   1.000
_cell.angle_alpha   90.00
_cell.angle_beta   90.00
_cell.angle_gamma   90.00
#
_symmetry.space_group_name_H-M   'P 1'
#
loop_
_entity.id
_entity.type
_entity.pdbx_description
1 polymer ?
#
loop_
_entity_poly.entity_id
_entity_poly.type
_entity_poly.pdbx_seq_one_letter_code
_entity_poly.pdbx_strand_id
1 'polypeptide(L)'
;MRALSLSSARPTIQLPAIQTSRCLSQAVLANATCRTASLIAAPAAQSGVAVFQKQQARGMKVRSAIKKRCEHCKVVRRKASKRHNGYLYIICPANPRHKQRQG
;
A
#
# COMPACT_ATOMS: atom_id res chain seq x y z
N MET A 1 -3.51 44.28 -50.90
CA MET A 1 -3.31 44.95 -49.60
C MET A 1 -4.45 44.60 -48.66
N ARG A 2 -4.14 44.46 -47.36
CA ARG A 2 -5.01 44.23 -46.19
C ARG A 2 -5.30 42.77 -45.80
N ALA A 3 -4.39 42.24 -44.99
CA ALA A 3 -4.61 41.12 -44.08
C ALA A 3 -5.46 41.58 -42.88
N LEU A 4 -6.38 40.74 -42.41
CA LEU A 4 -7.11 40.93 -41.17
C LEU A 4 -6.62 39.88 -40.15
N SER A 5 -5.76 40.34 -39.24
CA SER A 5 -5.31 39.61 -38.07
C SER A 5 -6.33 39.75 -36.94
N LEU A 6 -6.93 38.64 -36.50
CA LEU A 6 -7.68 38.60 -35.24
C LEU A 6 -6.77 38.09 -34.12
N SER A 7 -6.29 39.04 -33.32
CA SER A 7 -5.66 38.79 -32.02
C SER A 7 -6.75 38.72 -30.95
N SER A 8 -6.82 37.63 -30.19
CA SER A 8 -7.56 37.61 -28.93
C SER A 8 -6.89 36.71 -27.90
N ALA A 9 -6.98 37.15 -26.65
CA ALA A 9 -6.03 36.99 -25.56
C ALA A 9 -6.07 35.61 -24.88
N ARG A 10 -4.90 35.20 -24.36
CA ARG A 10 -4.75 34.06 -23.44
C ARG A 10 -5.10 34.49 -22.01
N PRO A 11 -5.97 33.76 -21.28
CA PRO A 11 -6.14 33.99 -19.84
C PRO A 11 -5.00 33.34 -19.04
N THR A 12 -4.35 34.14 -18.19
CA THR A 12 -3.33 33.71 -17.24
C THR A 12 -3.96 33.38 -15.88
N ILE A 13 -3.90 32.09 -15.53
CA ILE A 13 -3.71 31.42 -14.22
C ILE A 13 -3.89 32.24 -12.93
N GLN A 14 -4.64 31.70 -11.96
CA GLN A 14 -4.21 31.60 -10.54
C GLN A 14 -4.71 30.29 -9.90
N LEU A 15 -3.80 29.46 -9.38
CA LEU A 15 -4.07 28.26 -8.57
C LEU A 15 -3.87 28.62 -7.08
N PRO A 16 -4.82 28.30 -6.16
CA PRO A 16 -4.59 28.49 -4.74
C PRO A 16 -3.72 27.38 -4.12
N ALA A 17 -2.91 27.82 -3.17
CA ALA A 17 -1.84 27.10 -2.51
C ALA A 17 -2.31 25.91 -1.65
N ILE A 18 -1.49 24.86 -1.70
CA ILE A 18 -1.51 23.70 -0.80
C ILE A 18 -1.15 24.19 0.60
N GLN A 19 -2.09 24.11 1.55
CA GLN A 19 -1.76 24.20 2.97
C GLN A 19 -1.65 22.79 3.53
N THR A 20 -0.42 22.31 3.65
CA THR A 20 -0.06 21.20 4.52
C THR A 20 0.02 21.73 5.95
N SER A 21 -0.92 21.34 6.82
CA SER A 21 -0.77 21.56 8.26
C SER A 21 -1.21 20.36 9.09
N ARG A 22 -0.18 19.68 9.61
CA ARG A 22 -0.03 19.22 11.00
C ARG A 22 -0.95 18.08 11.46
N CYS A 23 -0.46 16.87 11.19
CA CYS A 23 -0.57 15.74 12.12
C CYS A 23 0.28 15.99 13.40
N LEU A 24 -0.03 15.24 14.47
CA LEU A 24 0.43 15.31 15.88
C LEU A 24 -0.57 16.11 16.74
N SER A 25 -1.33 15.50 17.64
CA SER A 25 -0.79 14.84 18.83
C SER A 25 -1.63 13.66 19.32
N GLN A 26 -0.90 12.77 20.01
CA GLN A 26 -1.25 11.42 20.42
C GLN A 26 -2.36 11.37 21.48
N ALA A 27 -3.07 10.25 21.42
CA ALA A 27 -4.13 9.84 22.30
C ALA A 27 -3.61 9.54 23.74
N VAL A 28 -4.41 10.01 24.70
CA VAL A 28 -4.93 9.25 25.85
C VAL A 28 -3.95 8.83 26.95
N LEU A 29 -4.10 9.57 28.06
CA LEU A 29 -3.89 9.17 29.44
C LEU A 29 -4.50 7.79 29.74
N ALA A 30 -3.74 6.86 30.31
CA ALA A 30 -4.29 5.80 31.17
C ALA A 30 -3.20 5.22 32.10
N ASN A 31 -3.24 5.71 33.34
CA ASN A 31 -2.81 5.14 34.61
C ASN A 31 -2.07 3.79 34.60
N ALA A 32 -0.79 3.85 35.01
CA ALA A 32 -0.06 2.71 35.54
C ALA A 32 -0.34 2.58 37.04
N THR A 33 -1.09 1.55 37.42
CA THR A 33 -1.20 1.11 38.81
C THR A 33 -1.18 -0.42 38.89
N CYS A 34 -0.24 -0.91 39.70
CA CYS A 34 -0.36 -2.12 40.52
C CYS A 34 -0.30 -3.48 39.79
N ARG A 35 0.28 -4.57 40.30
CA ARG A 35 0.95 -4.89 41.58
C ARG A 35 1.60 -6.29 41.41
N THR A 36 2.78 -6.44 41.99
CA THR A 36 3.33 -7.62 42.70
C THR A 36 3.17 -9.05 42.17
N ALA A 37 4.33 -9.66 41.87
CA ALA A 37 4.84 -10.95 42.37
C ALA A 37 3.97 -12.21 42.34
N SER A 38 4.49 -13.30 41.75
CA SER A 38 4.80 -14.55 42.47
C SER A 38 5.48 -15.57 41.53
N LEU A 39 6.64 -16.05 41.98
CA LEU A 39 7.42 -17.15 41.41
C LEU A 39 6.76 -18.47 41.84
N ILE A 40 6.29 -19.30 40.91
CA ILE A 40 6.02 -20.72 41.17
C ILE A 40 6.56 -21.58 40.00
N ALA A 41 7.46 -22.47 40.43
CA ALA A 41 8.01 -23.71 39.90
C ALA A 41 7.50 -24.34 38.57
N ALA A 42 8.47 -24.98 37.90
CA ALA A 42 8.43 -25.75 36.67
C ALA A 42 7.52 -27.01 36.70
N PRO A 43 7.19 -27.60 35.53
CA PRO A 43 8.08 -28.65 35.01
C PRO A 43 8.43 -28.51 33.52
N ALA A 44 9.62 -29.00 33.19
CA ALA A 44 10.11 -29.19 31.84
C ALA A 44 9.33 -30.30 31.13
N ALA A 45 8.23 -29.95 30.47
CA ALA A 45 7.66 -30.76 29.41
C ALA A 45 8.30 -30.32 28.09
N GLN A 46 9.20 -31.15 27.54
CA GLN A 46 9.66 -31.02 26.15
C GLN A 46 8.48 -31.30 25.23
N SER A 47 7.58 -30.33 25.14
CA SER A 47 6.56 -30.27 24.12
C SER A 47 7.31 -30.01 22.84
N GLY A 48 7.43 -31.02 21.98
CA GLY A 48 7.88 -30.86 20.61
C GLY A 48 7.01 -29.81 19.94
N VAL A 49 7.45 -28.56 19.99
CA VAL A 49 6.81 -27.44 19.30
C VAL A 49 7.01 -27.73 17.83
N ALA A 50 6.02 -28.38 17.22
CA ALA A 50 5.86 -28.40 15.79
C ALA A 50 5.86 -26.95 15.34
N VAL A 51 7.01 -26.47 14.85
CA VAL A 51 7.17 -25.12 14.34
C VAL A 51 6.34 -25.06 13.07
N PHE A 52 5.06 -24.76 13.24
CA PHE A 52 4.16 -24.44 12.14
C PHE A 52 4.62 -23.07 11.63
N GLN A 53 5.69 -23.06 10.84
CA GLN A 53 6.18 -21.88 10.15
C GLN A 53 5.09 -21.50 9.14
N LYS A 54 4.09 -20.74 9.60
CA LYS A 54 3.16 -20.05 8.71
C LYS A 54 4.02 -19.20 7.80
N GLN A 55 4.16 -19.64 6.56
CA GLN A 55 4.82 -18.88 5.52
C GLN A 55 4.14 -17.51 5.50
N GLN A 56 4.84 -16.48 5.97
CA GLN A 56 4.35 -15.12 5.96
C GLN A 56 4.05 -14.79 4.50
N ALA A 57 2.78 -14.79 4.13
CA ALA A 57 2.34 -14.45 2.78
C ALA A 57 2.67 -12.97 2.59
N ARG A 58 3.88 -12.68 2.11
CA ARG A 58 4.33 -11.33 1.77
C ARG A 58 3.26 -10.71 0.87
N GLY A 59 2.79 -9.52 1.22
CA GLY A 59 1.74 -8.81 0.51
C GLY A 59 2.11 -8.41 -0.93
N MET A 60 1.36 -7.47 -1.50
CA MET A 60 1.53 -7.00 -2.88
C MET A 60 2.89 -6.29 -3.08
N LYS A 61 3.68 -6.66 -4.09
CA LYS A 61 4.94 -5.94 -4.42
C LYS A 61 4.74 -4.94 -5.55
N VAL A 62 5.07 -3.67 -5.32
CA VAL A 62 5.07 -2.65 -6.39
C VAL A 62 6.38 -2.71 -7.19
N ARG A 63 6.30 -2.70 -8.52
CA ARG A 63 7.45 -2.66 -9.44
C ARG A 63 7.14 -1.75 -10.64
N SER A 64 8.14 -1.13 -11.23
CA SER A 64 7.99 -0.34 -12.46
C SER A 64 7.64 -1.20 -13.67
N ALA A 65 8.26 -2.38 -13.79
CA ALA A 65 7.98 -3.38 -14.81
C ALA A 65 7.45 -4.68 -14.17
N ILE A 66 6.41 -5.24 -14.78
CA ILE A 66 5.75 -6.47 -14.34
C ILE A 66 5.80 -7.52 -15.44
N LYS A 67 6.11 -8.76 -15.05
CA LYS A 67 6.15 -9.94 -15.92
C LYS A 67 5.39 -11.09 -15.24
N LYS A 68 4.79 -11.97 -16.04
CA LYS A 68 4.22 -13.23 -15.54
C LYS A 68 5.37 -14.15 -15.13
N ARG A 69 5.27 -14.79 -13.96
CA ARG A 69 6.26 -15.75 -13.44
C ARG A 69 5.80 -17.20 -13.53
N CYS A 70 4.53 -17.39 -13.80
CA CYS A 70 3.83 -18.67 -13.71
C CYS A 70 2.66 -18.67 -14.71
N GLU A 71 2.14 -19.85 -15.02
CA GLU A 71 0.99 -20.02 -15.93
C GLU A 71 -0.29 -19.46 -15.33
N HIS A 72 -0.46 -19.59 -14.02
CA HIS A 72 -1.61 -19.08 -13.27
C HIS A 72 -1.61 -17.55 -13.09
N CYS A 73 -0.54 -16.87 -13.53
CA CYS A 73 -0.34 -15.45 -13.31
C CYS A 73 -1.11 -14.65 -14.38
N LYS A 74 -2.14 -13.91 -13.97
CA LYS A 74 -3.00 -13.11 -14.86
C LYS A 74 -2.67 -11.62 -14.72
N VAL A 75 -2.65 -10.92 -15.87
CA VAL A 75 -2.46 -9.47 -15.94
C VAL A 75 -3.84 -8.82 -15.95
N VAL A 76 -4.11 -7.93 -15.00
CA VAL A 76 -5.41 -7.25 -14.89
C VAL A 76 -5.22 -5.76 -14.64
N ARG A 77 -6.02 -4.90 -15.28
CA ARG A 77 -6.12 -3.47 -14.94
C ARG A 77 -7.20 -3.27 -13.90
N ARG A 78 -6.90 -2.52 -12.84
CA ARG A 78 -7.86 -2.17 -11.76
C ARG A 78 -7.71 -0.70 -11.39
N LYS A 79 -8.72 -0.16 -10.71
CA LYS A 79 -8.81 1.27 -10.34
C LYS A 79 -8.74 2.19 -11.56
N ALA A 80 -9.40 1.80 -12.66
CA ALA A 80 -9.59 2.70 -13.79
C ALA A 80 -10.79 3.61 -13.51
N SER A 81 -10.68 4.88 -13.87
CA SER A 81 -11.78 5.85 -13.77
C SER A 81 -11.82 6.72 -15.03
N LYS A 82 -12.86 7.55 -15.17
CA LYS A 82 -12.97 8.51 -16.29
C LYS A 82 -11.75 9.44 -16.41
N ARG A 83 -11.06 9.71 -15.30
CA ARG A 83 -9.90 10.62 -15.28
C ARG A 83 -8.55 9.91 -15.48
N HIS A 84 -8.45 8.59 -15.28
CA HIS A 84 -7.18 7.86 -15.35
C HIS A 84 -7.31 6.38 -15.72
N ASN A 85 -6.31 5.85 -16.42
CA ASN A 85 -6.28 4.48 -16.98
C ASN A 85 -6.04 3.34 -15.97
N GLY A 86 -5.96 3.66 -14.67
CA GLY A 86 -5.71 2.72 -13.57
C GLY A 86 -4.31 2.12 -13.55
N TYR A 87 -4.11 1.11 -12.70
CA TYR A 87 -2.84 0.40 -12.57
C TYR A 87 -2.96 -1.03 -13.10
N LEU A 88 -1.86 -1.55 -13.64
CA LEU A 88 -1.75 -2.98 -13.94
C LEU A 88 -1.35 -3.77 -12.69
N TYR A 89 -1.97 -4.92 -12.52
CA TYR A 89 -1.71 -5.87 -11.46
C TYR A 89 -1.40 -7.24 -12.05
N ILE A 90 -0.49 -7.96 -11.40
CA ILE A 90 -0.33 -9.40 -11.54
C ILE A 90 -1.09 -10.06 -10.40
N ILE A 91 -2.10 -10.85 -10.73
CA ILE A 91 -2.80 -11.70 -9.76
C ILE A 91 -2.39 -13.16 -10.00
N CYS A 92 -2.22 -13.90 -8.92
CA CYS A 92 -1.89 -15.32 -8.97
C CYS A 92 -2.66 -16.03 -7.84
N PRO A 93 -3.51 -17.01 -8.17
CA PRO A 93 -4.21 -17.80 -7.16
C PRO A 93 -3.27 -18.84 -6.52
N ALA A 94 -2.38 -19.44 -7.31
CA ALA A 94 -1.52 -20.54 -6.86
C ALA A 94 -0.40 -20.11 -5.89
N ASN A 95 0.16 -18.90 -6.07
CA ASN A 95 1.25 -18.43 -5.22
C ASN A 95 1.14 -16.92 -4.93
N PRO A 96 0.97 -16.51 -3.65
CA PRO A 96 0.82 -15.11 -3.27
C PRO A 96 2.09 -14.28 -3.51
N ARG A 97 3.28 -14.89 -3.59
CA ARG A 97 4.55 -14.17 -3.83
C ARG A 97 4.64 -13.53 -5.22
N HIS A 98 3.78 -13.95 -6.16
CA HIS A 98 3.74 -13.41 -7.52
C HIS A 98 2.91 -12.13 -7.64
N LYS A 99 2.13 -11.79 -6.61
CA LYS A 99 1.28 -10.59 -6.58
C LYS A 99 2.13 -9.32 -6.75
N GLN A 100 2.00 -8.66 -7.91
CA GLN A 100 2.68 -7.39 -8.20
C GLN A 100 1.74 -6.27 -8.70
N ARG A 101 2.08 -5.00 -8.48
CA ARG A 101 1.40 -3.81 -9.05
C ARG A 101 2.40 -2.96 -9.83
N GLN A 102 1.98 -2.41 -10.97
CA GLN A 102 2.75 -1.47 -11.76
C GLN A 102 2.55 -0.04 -11.27
N GLY A 103 3.66 0.66 -10.98
CA GLY A 103 3.66 2.06 -10.54
C GLY A 103 3.72 2.20 -9.03
#